data_AF-A0AAU2WWB5-F1
#
_entry.id   AF-A0AAU2WWB5-F1
#
_cell.length_a   1.000
_cell.length_b   1.000
_cell.length_c   1.000
_cell.angle_alpha   90.00
_cell.angle_beta   90.00
_cell.angle_gamma   90.00
#
_symmetry.space_group_name_H-M   'P 1'
#
loop_
_entity.id
_entity.type
_entity.pdbx_description
1 polymer ?
#
loop_
_entity_poly.entity_id
_entity_poly.type
_entity_poly.pdbx_seq_one_letter_code
_entity_poly.pdbx_strand_id
1 'polypeptide(L)'
;MATEANDPPGNSRGDAAAEAGAADGRPDAQPDTESDFASDADETEARPVPVSLIDRIGRERAHELMAEAVRQAVARQHAAGLPTAHGDGKGVYLLYPDGRKVYLDEEAKER
;
A
#
# COMPACT_ATOMS: atom_id res chain seq x y z
N MET A 1 -11.88 30.62 -42.80
CA MET A 1 -12.32 31.08 -41.46
C MET A 1 -11.09 31.07 -40.57
N ALA A 2 -10.72 32.25 -40.06
CA ALA A 2 -9.55 32.48 -39.21
C ALA A 2 -9.88 32.25 -37.72
N THR A 3 -8.85 32.42 -36.87
CA THR A 3 -8.72 32.31 -35.40
C THR A 3 -8.40 30.88 -34.92
N GLU A 4 -7.17 30.45 -34.66
CA GLU A 4 -5.97 31.06 -34.03
C GLU A 4 -6.14 31.39 -32.54
N ALA A 5 -5.24 30.76 -31.76
CA ALA A 5 -4.74 31.04 -30.41
C ALA A 5 -5.69 30.95 -29.20
N ASN A 6 -5.31 30.10 -28.23
CA ASN A 6 -5.32 30.48 -26.82
C ASN A 6 -4.23 29.71 -26.05
N ASP A 7 -3.03 30.31 -25.99
CA ASP A 7 -1.98 29.98 -25.03
C ASP A 7 -2.35 30.50 -23.63
N PRO A 8 -1.93 29.83 -22.53
CA PRO A 8 -2.18 30.28 -21.17
C PRO A 8 -1.12 31.27 -20.65
N PRO A 9 -1.51 32.39 -20.00
CA PRO A 9 -0.67 33.09 -19.03
C PRO A 9 -1.26 32.89 -17.62
N GLY A 10 -0.54 32.74 -16.52
CA GLY A 10 0.85 32.93 -16.17
C GLY A 10 0.84 33.04 -14.63
N ASN A 11 1.77 32.40 -13.92
CA ASN A 11 1.88 32.58 -12.47
C ASN A 11 3.16 33.36 -12.17
N SER A 12 3.06 34.68 -12.27
CA SER A 12 4.10 35.63 -11.89
C SER A 12 4.22 35.68 -10.37
N ARG A 13 5.38 35.26 -9.86
CA ARG A 13 5.85 35.58 -8.50
C ARG A 13 5.93 37.09 -8.36
N GLY A 14 5.14 37.65 -7.45
CA GLY A 14 5.22 39.04 -7.04
C GLY A 14 6.04 39.16 -5.75
N ASP A 15 7.18 39.81 -5.86
CA ASP A 15 7.92 40.42 -4.76
C ASP A 15 7.10 41.53 -4.08
N ALA A 16 7.15 41.60 -2.75
CA ALA A 16 6.99 42.84 -2.02
C ALA A 16 7.69 42.74 -0.65
N ALA A 17 8.83 43.42 -0.55
CA ALA A 17 9.47 43.89 0.67
C ALA A 17 8.53 44.92 1.39
N ALA A 18 8.72 45.41 2.62
CA ALA A 18 9.91 45.63 3.42
C ALA A 18 9.50 46.19 4.81
N GLU A 19 10.42 46.10 5.79
CA GLU A 19 10.71 47.10 6.86
C GLU A 19 9.71 47.24 8.03
N ALA A 20 10.05 47.53 9.30
CA ALA A 20 11.26 47.77 10.08
C ALA A 20 10.87 47.50 11.56
N GLY A 21 11.76 47.07 12.46
CA GLY A 21 12.58 47.99 13.23
C GLY A 21 12.65 47.61 14.73
N ALA A 22 13.88 47.37 15.20
CA ALA A 22 14.44 47.53 16.55
C ALA A 22 13.67 47.05 17.80
N ALA A 23 14.29 46.16 18.59
CA ALA A 23 14.89 46.55 19.87
C ALA A 23 15.74 45.43 20.48
N ASP A 24 16.83 45.90 21.07
CA ASP A 24 17.88 45.27 21.87
C ASP A 24 17.35 44.45 23.07
N GLY A 25 18.13 43.45 23.50
CA GLY A 25 17.85 42.71 24.74
C GLY A 25 18.35 41.26 24.74
N ARG A 26 19.62 41.05 25.10
CA ARG A 26 20.04 39.74 25.64
C ARG A 26 19.33 39.53 26.99
N PRO A 27 18.84 38.31 27.25
CA PRO A 27 19.20 37.69 28.51
C PRO A 27 19.61 36.22 28.34
N ASP A 28 20.76 35.94 28.94
CA ASP A 28 21.05 34.81 29.81
C ASP A 28 20.83 33.38 29.31
N ALA A 29 21.95 32.65 29.35
CA ALA A 29 22.07 31.21 29.26
C ALA A 29 20.94 30.51 30.03
N GLN A 30 20.16 29.68 29.33
CA GLN A 30 19.28 28.73 29.98
C GLN A 30 20.15 27.58 30.51
N PRO A 31 20.03 27.23 31.81
CA PRO A 31 20.80 26.16 32.42
C PRO A 31 20.34 24.79 31.93
N ASP A 32 21.28 23.85 31.88
CA ASP A 32 21.09 22.46 31.52
C ASP A 32 19.99 21.82 32.39
N THR A 33 18.80 21.63 31.82
CA THR A 33 17.77 20.82 32.46
C THR A 33 18.13 19.35 32.25
N GLU A 34 18.81 18.78 33.24
CA GLU A 34 18.85 17.32 33.41
C GLU A 34 17.42 16.82 33.57
N SER A 35 17.00 16.02 32.60
CA SER A 35 15.67 15.47 32.50
C SER A 35 15.54 14.27 33.43
N ASP A 36 14.99 14.50 34.63
CA ASP A 36 14.48 13.47 35.53
C ASP A 36 13.26 12.74 34.91
N PHE A 37 13.47 11.92 33.88
CA PHE A 37 12.48 10.91 33.51
C PHE A 37 12.56 9.80 34.56
N ALA A 38 11.76 9.96 35.61
CA ALA A 38 11.42 8.90 36.54
C ALA A 38 11.00 7.65 35.76
N SER A 39 11.77 6.57 35.93
CA SER A 39 11.44 5.25 35.40
C SER A 39 10.36 4.60 36.27
N ASP A 40 9.13 5.09 36.15
CA ASP A 40 7.97 4.29 36.51
C ASP A 40 7.77 3.28 35.38
N ALA A 41 8.56 2.21 35.43
CA ALA A 41 8.32 0.99 34.67
C ALA A 41 7.05 0.34 35.26
N ASP A 42 5.91 0.93 34.90
CA ASP A 42 4.59 0.37 35.12
C ASP A 42 4.54 -0.98 34.39
N GLU A 43 4.11 -1.99 35.13
CA GLU A 43 4.07 -3.38 34.71
C GLU A 43 3.29 -3.46 33.39
N THR A 44 4.00 -3.77 32.30
CA THR A 44 3.36 -4.08 31.02
C THR A 44 2.54 -5.35 31.20
N GLU A 45 1.30 -5.21 31.66
CA GLU A 45 0.30 -6.27 31.60
C GLU A 45 0.32 -6.82 30.17
N ALA A 46 0.61 -8.11 30.05
CA ALA A 46 0.69 -8.79 28.78
C ALA A 46 -0.68 -8.67 28.08
N ARG A 47 -0.79 -7.73 27.12
CA ARG A 47 -2.01 -7.56 26.34
C ARG A 47 -2.36 -8.92 25.69
N PRO A 48 -3.62 -9.38 25.80
CA PRO A 48 -4.01 -10.66 25.21
C PRO A 48 -3.78 -10.63 23.70
N VAL A 49 -3.06 -11.63 23.18
CA VAL A 49 -2.80 -11.75 21.75
C VAL A 49 -4.14 -11.99 21.03
N PRO A 50 -4.52 -11.13 20.07
CA PRO A 50 -5.79 -11.30 19.37
C PRO A 50 -5.76 -12.58 18.53
N VAL A 51 -6.73 -13.46 18.78
CA VAL A 51 -6.89 -14.72 18.03
C VAL A 51 -7.33 -14.42 16.60
N SER A 52 -6.64 -15.02 15.62
CA SER A 52 -6.97 -14.84 14.20
C SER A 52 -8.35 -15.41 13.86
N LEU A 53 -8.96 -14.92 12.78
CA LEU A 53 -10.24 -15.45 12.31
C LEU A 53 -10.12 -16.95 11.96
N ILE A 54 -8.98 -17.36 11.39
CA ILE A 54 -8.69 -18.76 11.03
C ILE A 54 -8.66 -19.63 12.28
N ASP A 55 -8.03 -19.17 13.36
CA ASP A 55 -7.98 -19.92 14.62
C ASP A 55 -9.35 -20.01 15.29
N ARG A 56 -10.20 -18.99 15.10
CA ARG A 56 -11.56 -18.95 15.64
C ARG A 56 -12.52 -19.91 14.95
N ILE A 57 -12.43 -20.04 13.63
CA ILE A 57 -13.34 -20.88 12.82
C ILE A 57 -12.76 -22.27 12.52
N GLY A 58 -11.47 -22.48 12.78
CA GLY A 58 -10.74 -23.69 12.44
C GLY A 58 -10.15 -23.65 11.03
N ARG A 59 -8.96 -24.25 10.88
CA ARG A 59 -8.23 -24.29 9.60
C ARG A 59 -8.99 -24.97 8.47
N GLU A 60 -9.62 -26.12 8.76
CA GLU A 60 -10.38 -26.87 7.75
C GLU A 60 -11.53 -26.04 7.18
N ARG A 61 -12.32 -25.41 8.07
CA ARG A 61 -13.42 -24.55 7.65
C ARG A 61 -12.94 -23.32 6.88
N ALA A 62 -11.83 -22.71 7.32
CA ALA A 62 -11.23 -21.60 6.59
C ALA A 62 -10.81 -22.01 5.17
N HIS A 63 -10.22 -23.20 5.01
CA HIS A 63 -9.83 -23.73 3.70
C HIS A 63 -11.03 -24.01 2.80
N GLU A 64 -12.12 -24.57 3.32
CA GLU A 64 -13.36 -24.79 2.55
C GLU A 64 -13.93 -23.47 2.01
N LEU A 65 -14.04 -22.47 2.88
CA LEU A 65 -14.56 -21.14 2.53
C LEU A 65 -13.66 -20.45 1.49
N MET A 66 -12.34 -20.53 1.67
CA MET A 66 -11.38 -19.99 0.71
C MET A 66 -11.45 -20.71 -0.63
N ALA A 67 -11.55 -22.04 -0.64
CA ALA A 67 -11.65 -22.83 -1.87
C ALA A 67 -12.93 -22.49 -2.65
N GLU A 68 -14.05 -22.29 -1.96
CA GLU A 68 -15.29 -21.84 -2.58
C GLU A 68 -15.17 -20.42 -3.16
N ALA A 69 -14.62 -19.48 -2.39
CA ALA A 69 -14.42 -18.12 -2.83
C ALA A 69 -13.50 -18.04 -4.07
N VAL A 70 -12.43 -18.83 -4.09
CA VAL A 70 -11.52 -18.92 -5.25
C VAL A 70 -12.25 -19.46 -6.47
N ARG A 71 -13.05 -20.52 -6.35
CA ARG A 71 -13.84 -21.04 -7.48
C ARG A 71 -14.78 -19.99 -8.05
N GLN A 72 -15.47 -19.24 -7.19
CA GLN A 72 -16.37 -18.15 -7.62
C GLN A 72 -15.59 -17.02 -8.30
N ALA A 73 -14.43 -16.64 -7.77
CA ALA A 73 -13.58 -15.60 -8.34
C ALA A 73 -13.08 -16.00 -9.75
N VAL A 74 -12.60 -17.23 -9.92
CA VAL A 74 -12.17 -17.77 -11.21
C VAL A 74 -13.33 -17.74 -12.21
N ALA A 75 -14.52 -18.19 -11.82
CA ALA A 75 -15.70 -18.17 -12.69
C ALA A 75 -16.08 -16.76 -13.13
N ARG A 76 -16.04 -15.77 -12.22
CA ARG A 76 -16.28 -14.35 -12.56
C ARG A 76 -15.23 -13.80 -13.52
N GLN A 77 -13.97 -14.15 -13.31
CA GLN A 77 -12.87 -13.71 -14.16
C GLN A 77 -12.97 -14.30 -15.57
N HIS A 78 -13.32 -15.58 -15.68
CA HIS A 78 -13.58 -16.23 -16.96
C HIS A 78 -14.82 -15.67 -17.67
N ALA A 79 -15.89 -15.36 -16.92
CA ALA A 79 -17.07 -14.68 -17.46
C ALA A 79 -16.75 -13.27 -17.99
N ALA A 80 -15.72 -12.61 -17.44
CA ALA A 80 -15.21 -11.33 -17.93
C ALA A 80 -14.22 -11.47 -19.10
N GLY A 81 -13.96 -12.68 -19.60
CA GLY A 81 -13.01 -12.93 -20.68
C GLY A 81 -11.54 -12.88 -20.26
N LEU A 82 -11.25 -12.82 -18.96
CA LEU A 82 -9.89 -12.65 -18.43
C LEU A 82 -9.26 -14.00 -18.06
N PRO A 83 -7.96 -14.20 -18.31
CA PRO A 83 -7.25 -15.39 -17.87
C PRO A 83 -7.00 -15.35 -16.35
N THR A 84 -6.79 -16.53 -15.77
CA THR A 84 -6.45 -16.72 -14.35
C THR A 84 -5.12 -17.46 -14.22
N ALA A 85 -4.29 -17.12 -13.24
CA ALA A 85 -3.03 -17.80 -12.98
C ALA A 85 -3.23 -19.06 -12.12
N HIS A 86 -2.60 -20.16 -12.50
CA HIS A 86 -2.63 -21.46 -11.83
C HIS A 86 -1.22 -22.05 -11.79
N GLY A 87 -1.01 -23.03 -10.92
CA GLY A 87 0.23 -23.80 -10.86
C GLY A 87 -0.05 -25.30 -10.91
N ASP A 88 0.83 -26.05 -11.56
CA ASP A 88 0.87 -27.51 -11.49
C ASP A 88 2.32 -28.01 -11.37
N GLY A 89 2.53 -29.32 -11.46
CA GLY A 89 3.86 -29.92 -11.36
C GLY A 89 4.84 -29.54 -12.47
N LYS A 90 4.38 -28.85 -13.53
CA LYS A 90 5.22 -28.37 -14.63
C LYS A 90 5.59 -26.89 -14.49
N GLY A 91 4.79 -26.10 -13.78
CA GLY A 91 5.06 -24.67 -13.58
C GLY A 91 3.80 -23.84 -13.38
N VAL A 92 3.95 -22.52 -13.48
CA VAL A 92 2.86 -21.55 -13.42
C VAL A 92 2.31 -21.31 -14.83
N TYR A 93 1.00 -21.32 -14.99
CA TYR A 93 0.32 -21.11 -16.26
C TYR A 93 -0.89 -20.19 -16.15
N LEU A 94 -1.22 -19.52 -17.25
CA LEU A 94 -2.47 -18.81 -17.44
C LEU A 94 -3.51 -19.75 -18.04
N LEU A 95 -4.64 -19.92 -17.36
CA LEU A 95 -5.83 -20.59 -17.85
C LEU A 95 -6.80 -19.54 -18.38
N TYR A 96 -7.06 -19.61 -19.68
CA TYR A 96 -8.00 -18.74 -20.38
C TYR A 96 -9.43 -19.30 -20.32
N PRO A 97 -10.46 -18.46 -20.56
CA PRO A 97 -11.87 -18.88 -20.55
C PRO A 97 -12.21 -19.94 -21.62
N ASP A 98 -11.45 -19.99 -22.71
CA ASP A 98 -11.54 -20.99 -23.79
C ASP A 98 -10.93 -22.35 -23.42
N GLY A 99 -10.36 -22.47 -22.22
CA GLY A 99 -9.66 -23.67 -21.74
C GLY A 99 -8.20 -23.77 -22.17
N ARG A 100 -7.68 -22.79 -22.92
CA ARG A 100 -6.26 -22.74 -23.29
C ARG A 100 -5.39 -22.51 -22.07
N LYS A 101 -4.29 -23.26 -21.98
CA LYS A 101 -3.26 -23.11 -20.96
C LYS A 101 -1.97 -22.59 -21.59
N VAL A 102 -1.38 -21.56 -21.00
CA VAL A 102 -0.09 -20.99 -21.44
C VAL A 102 0.85 -20.93 -20.24
N TYR A 103 1.92 -21.72 -20.26
CA TYR A 103 2.94 -21.74 -19.21
C TYR A 103 3.84 -20.49 -19.31
N LEU A 104 4.14 -19.87 -18.17
CA LEU A 104 4.89 -18.60 -18.11
C LEU A 104 6.40 -18.80 -18.21
N ASP A 105 6.90 -20.02 -18.01
CA ASP A 105 8.32 -20.37 -18.02
C ASP A 105 8.86 -20.78 -19.41
N GLU A 106 8.00 -20.89 -20.43
CA GLU A 106 8.46 -21.14 -21.81
C GLU A 106 9.08 -19.87 -22.44
N GLU A 107 8.60 -18.66 -22.10
CA GLU A 107 9.22 -17.41 -22.59
C GLU A 107 10.59 -17.10 -21.96
N ALA A 108 10.88 -17.66 -20.78
CA ALA A 108 12.15 -17.43 -20.08
C ALA A 108 13.31 -18.30 -20.61
N LYS A 109 13.02 -19.33 -21.43
CA LYS A 109 14.03 -20.24 -21.99
C LYS A 109 14.52 -19.85 -23.39
N GLU A 110 13.86 -18.90 -24.05
CA GLU A 110 14.20 -18.44 -25.41
C GLU A 110 14.93 -17.08 -25.46
N ARG A 111 15.43 -16.58 -24.32
CA ARG A 111 16.32 -15.41 -24.23
C ARG A 111 17.66 -15.79 -23.61
#